data_AF-A0A7S2YP29-F1
#
_entry.id   AF-A0A7S2YP29-F1
#
_cell.length_a   1.000
_cell.length_b   1.000
_cell.length_c   1.000
_cell.angle_alpha   90.00
_cell.angle_beta   90.00
_cell.angle_gamma   90.00
#
_symmetry.space_group_name_H-M   'P 1'
#
loop_
_entity.id
_entity.type
_entity.pdbx_description
1 polymer ?
#
loop_
_entity_poly.entity_id
_entity_poly.type
_entity_poly.pdbx_seq_one_letter_code
_entity_poly.pdbx_strand_id
1 'polypeptide(L)'
;MRENMSRMITQQFKDCVEKYQEAQQSYKQEMKRNVTRQIKIVKPNATEDEIAHAMKTENGVAKLYQKQVLCGSAVASIEVQNRLHHVHERQHDIAILEHSVSELHQMFLDFAFLTEQQGTLLDQIEYNVAQANDVIKESNLIIHEAFWLQKLIRKKQCWVVAIVAIVAIIFLLLLL
;
A
#
# COMPACT_ATOMS: atom_id res chain seq x y z
N MET A 1 -9.81 -17.73 5.95
CA MET A 1 -10.40 -16.42 6.34
C MET A 1 -9.37 -15.48 6.99
N ARG A 2 -8.63 -15.92 8.02
CA ARG A 2 -7.58 -15.09 8.67
C ARG A 2 -6.47 -14.63 7.70
N GLU A 3 -6.03 -15.52 6.81
CA GLU A 3 -5.01 -15.20 5.79
C GLU A 3 -5.49 -14.16 4.77
N ASN A 4 -6.74 -14.27 4.31
CA ASN A 4 -7.33 -13.27 3.40
C ASN A 4 -7.47 -11.88 4.06
N MET A 5 -7.80 -11.83 5.35
CA MET A 5 -7.88 -10.57 6.10
C MET A 5 -6.49 -9.93 6.26
N SER A 6 -5.49 -10.74 6.65
CA SER A 6 -4.11 -10.28 6.78
C SER A 6 -3.59 -9.71 5.45
N ARG A 7 -3.88 -10.39 4.33
CA ARG A 7 -3.48 -9.96 2.99
C ARG A 7 -4.05 -8.60 2.59
N MET A 8 -5.33 -8.38 2.88
CA MET A 8 -6.00 -7.11 2.56
C MET A 8 -5.40 -5.96 3.37
N ILE A 9 -5.09 -6.19 4.65
CA ILE A 9 -4.44 -5.20 5.52
C ILE A 9 -3.01 -4.90 5.03
N THR A 10 -2.25 -5.92 4.63
CA THR A 10 -0.91 -5.76 4.05
C THR A 10 -0.91 -4.90 2.79
N GLN A 11 -1.87 -5.10 1.88
CA GLN A 11 -1.99 -4.24 0.69
C GLN A 11 -2.36 -2.80 1.04
N GLN A 12 -3.34 -2.60 1.92
CA GLN A 12 -3.72 -1.25 2.36
C GLN A 12 -2.57 -0.53 3.07
N PHE A 13 -1.78 -1.26 3.86
CA PHE A 13 -0.59 -0.74 4.50
C PHE A 13 0.47 -0.32 3.47
N LYS A 14 0.75 -1.15 2.47
CA LYS A 14 1.69 -0.83 1.39
C LYS A 14 1.26 0.45 0.64
N ASP A 15 -0.01 0.54 0.24
CA ASP A 15 -0.54 1.71 -0.46
C ASP A 15 -0.47 2.98 0.40
N CYS A 16 -0.67 2.86 1.71
CA CYS A 16 -0.55 3.97 2.66
C CYS A 16 0.90 4.45 2.78
N VAL A 17 1.85 3.50 2.86
CA VAL A 17 3.28 3.78 2.94
C VAL A 17 3.78 4.45 1.67
N GLU A 18 3.38 3.99 0.48
CA GLU A 18 3.75 4.61 -0.80
C GLU A 18 3.27 6.08 -0.87
N LYS A 19 2.01 6.35 -0.49
CA LYS A 19 1.46 7.71 -0.45
C LYS A 19 2.18 8.61 0.55
N TYR A 20 2.52 8.07 1.73
CA TYR A 20 3.26 8.81 2.74
C TYR A 20 4.67 9.15 2.26
N GLN A 21 5.36 8.20 1.61
CA GLN A 21 6.70 8.40 1.06
C GLN A 21 6.70 9.47 -0.04
N GLU A 22 5.69 9.51 -0.90
CA GLU A 22 5.52 10.55 -1.92
C GLU A 22 5.33 11.94 -1.29
N ALA A 23 4.43 12.05 -0.30
CA ALA A 23 4.22 13.29 0.44
C ALA A 23 5.48 13.77 1.16
N GLN A 24 6.23 12.85 1.77
CA GLN A 24 7.46 13.15 2.51
C GLN A 24 8.62 13.56 1.57
N GLN A 25 8.73 12.93 0.38
CA GLN A 25 9.68 13.30 -0.66
C GLN A 25 9.42 14.74 -1.15
N SER A 26 8.14 15.08 -1.39
CA SER A 26 7.72 16.43 -1.78
C SER A 26 8.07 17.45 -0.68
N TYR A 27 7.77 17.14 0.58
CA TYR A 27 8.08 18.02 1.71
C TYR A 27 9.59 18.23 1.90
N LYS A 28 10.41 17.18 1.73
CA LYS A 28 11.87 17.27 1.77
C LYS A 28 12.42 18.18 0.67
N GLN A 29 11.90 18.06 -0.56
CA GLN A 29 12.28 18.93 -1.66
C GLN A 29 11.91 20.39 -1.38
N GLU A 30 10.72 20.63 -0.83
CA GLU A 30 10.25 21.96 -0.47
C GLU A 30 11.09 22.59 0.65
N MET A 31 11.43 21.82 1.69
CA MET A 31 12.33 22.27 2.76
C MET A 31 13.74 22.58 2.25
N LYS A 32 14.34 21.69 1.44
CA LYS A 32 15.65 21.93 0.83
C LYS A 32 15.64 23.23 0.01
N ARG A 33 14.59 23.47 -0.77
CA ARG A 33 14.40 24.70 -1.55
C ARG A 33 14.28 25.94 -0.65
N ASN A 34 13.53 25.86 0.44
CA ASN A 34 13.34 26.98 1.37
C ASN A 34 14.62 27.34 2.15
N VAL A 35 15.39 26.36 2.60
CA VAL A 35 16.69 26.57 3.27
C VAL A 35 17.73 27.11 2.28
N THR A 36 17.79 26.54 1.08
CA THR A 36 18.68 27.03 0.00
C THR A 36 18.43 28.51 -0.29
N ARG A 37 17.16 28.93 -0.36
CA ARG A 37 16.79 30.34 -0.55
C ARG A 37 17.30 31.22 0.60
N GLN A 38 17.14 30.79 1.85
CA GLN A 38 17.61 31.58 2.99
C GLN A 38 19.14 31.69 3.07
N ILE A 39 19.87 30.63 2.75
CA ILE A 39 21.34 30.67 2.71
C ILE A 39 21.81 31.60 1.60
N LYS A 40 21.19 31.56 0.41
CA LYS A 40 21.52 32.47 -0.70
C LYS A 40 21.26 33.95 -0.40
N ILE A 41 20.32 34.27 0.51
CA ILE A 41 20.09 35.65 0.96
C ILE A 41 21.28 36.17 1.79
N VAL A 42 21.92 35.30 2.60
CA VAL A 42 23.04 35.68 3.48
C VAL A 42 24.39 35.58 2.75
N LYS A 43 24.55 34.60 1.85
CA LYS A 43 25.74 34.39 1.03
C LYS A 43 25.33 34.12 -0.42
N PRO A 44 25.26 35.15 -1.28
CA PRO A 44 24.80 34.99 -2.67
C PRO A 44 25.70 34.09 -3.54
N ASN A 45 26.95 33.86 -3.16
CA ASN A 45 27.93 33.02 -3.87
C ASN A 45 28.11 31.61 -3.25
N ALA A 46 27.14 31.09 -2.49
CA ALA A 46 27.23 29.76 -1.88
C ALA A 46 27.01 28.64 -2.91
N THR A 47 27.98 27.72 -3.03
CA THR A 47 27.90 26.53 -3.88
C THR A 47 26.93 25.50 -3.28
N GLU A 48 26.27 24.69 -4.12
CA GLU A 48 25.32 23.66 -3.67
C GLU A 48 25.92 22.68 -2.66
N ASP A 49 27.22 22.38 -2.79
CA ASP A 49 27.96 21.53 -1.85
C ASP A 49 28.19 22.19 -0.49
N GLU A 50 28.44 23.50 -0.43
CA GLU A 50 28.56 24.23 0.84
C GLU A 50 27.22 24.28 1.58
N ILE A 51 26.11 24.40 0.83
CA ILE A 51 24.74 24.39 1.37
C ILE A 51 24.40 23.01 1.94
N ALA A 52 24.73 21.94 1.22
CA ALA A 52 24.55 20.57 1.71
C ALA A 52 25.38 20.29 2.97
N HIS A 53 26.63 20.78 3.01
CA HIS A 53 27.52 20.61 4.16
C HIS A 53 27.06 21.42 5.39
N ALA A 54 26.50 22.61 5.18
CA ALA A 54 25.91 23.43 6.23
C ALA A 54 24.60 22.86 6.78
N MET A 55 23.80 22.19 5.94
CA MET A 55 22.59 21.47 6.36
C MET A 55 22.91 20.21 7.18
N LYS A 56 23.96 19.46 6.83
CA LYS A 56 24.38 18.23 7.54
C LYS A 56 25.08 18.46 8.88
N THR A 57 25.60 19.66 9.10
CA THR A 57 26.31 19.97 10.35
C THR A 57 25.34 20.68 11.27
N GLU A 58 25.02 20.09 12.43
CA GLU A 58 24.12 20.64 13.48
C GLU A 58 24.44 22.10 13.88
N ASN A 59 25.67 22.58 13.59
CA ASN A 59 26.12 23.94 13.86
C ASN A 59 26.83 24.60 12.66
N GLY A 60 26.65 24.09 11.43
CA GLY A 60 27.38 24.55 10.24
C GLY A 60 27.04 25.99 9.84
N VAL A 61 25.74 26.33 9.89
CA VAL A 61 25.27 27.67 9.57
C VAL A 61 25.69 28.68 10.64
N ALA A 62 25.67 28.29 11.92
CA ALA A 62 26.15 29.10 13.05
C ALA A 62 27.65 29.40 12.97
N LYS A 63 28.48 28.42 12.55
CA LYS A 63 29.94 28.62 12.35
C LYS A 63 30.27 29.49 11.14
N LEU A 64 29.55 29.33 10.03
CA LEU A 64 29.64 30.25 8.88
C LEU A 64 29.28 31.68 9.30
N TYR A 65 28.29 31.81 10.19
CA TYR A 65 27.87 33.08 10.78
C TYR A 65 28.93 33.72 11.68
N GLN A 66 29.52 32.95 12.59
CA GLN A 66 30.56 33.44 13.49
C GLN A 66 31.77 33.95 12.72
N LYS A 67 32.11 33.30 11.60
CA LYS A 67 33.16 33.75 10.68
C LYS A 67 32.79 35.05 9.95
N GLN A 68 31.52 35.21 9.55
CA GLN A 68 31.07 36.42 8.83
C GLN A 68 30.91 37.64 9.75
N VAL A 69 30.46 37.44 11.00
CA VAL A 69 30.34 38.48 12.04
C VAL A 69 31.73 38.95 12.50
N LEU A 70 32.71 38.05 12.64
CA LEU A 70 34.09 38.44 12.93
C LEU A 70 34.76 39.23 11.79
N CYS A 71 34.33 39.02 10.53
CA CYS A 71 34.93 39.66 9.35
C CYS A 71 34.41 41.09 9.06
N GLY A 72 33.71 41.75 10.00
CA GLY A 72 33.69 43.21 10.06
C GLY A 72 32.44 43.95 9.56
N SER A 73 31.27 43.31 9.46
CA SER A 73 30.02 44.05 9.28
C SER A 73 29.34 44.28 10.63
N ALA A 74 29.50 45.49 11.17
CA ALA A 74 28.83 45.99 12.37
C ALA A 74 27.33 46.26 12.14
N VAL A 75 26.61 45.28 11.57
CA VAL A 75 25.13 45.28 11.53
C VAL A 75 24.67 44.18 12.48
N ALA A 76 24.88 44.43 13.77
CA ALA A 76 24.32 43.66 14.88
C ALA A 76 22.81 43.97 15.02
N SER A 77 22.05 43.83 13.94
CA SER A 77 20.62 44.14 13.91
C SER A 77 19.82 42.91 14.32
N ILE A 78 18.85 43.09 15.21
CA ILE A 78 17.84 42.13 15.67
C ILE A 78 17.27 41.25 14.53
N GLU A 79 17.18 41.81 13.31
CA GLU A 79 16.75 41.10 12.10
C GLU A 79 17.61 39.87 11.76
N VAL A 80 18.92 39.97 11.98
CA VAL A 80 19.89 38.88 11.79
C VAL A 80 19.66 37.76 12.82
N GLN A 81 19.40 38.13 14.07
CA GLN A 81 19.19 37.18 15.16
C GLN A 81 17.86 36.42 14.97
N ASN A 82 16.81 37.11 14.51
CA ASN A 82 15.55 36.47 14.11
C ASN A 82 15.73 35.52 12.92
N ARG A 83 16.52 35.91 11.91
CA ARG A 83 16.82 35.03 10.76
C ARG A 83 17.59 33.77 11.17
N LEU A 84 18.53 33.88 12.10
CA LEU A 84 19.24 32.73 12.66
C LEU A 84 18.32 31.79 13.42
N HIS A 85 17.43 32.34 14.25
CA HIS A 85 16.45 31.55 14.99
C HIS A 85 15.58 30.72 14.03
N HIS A 86 15.10 31.34 12.95
CA HIS A 86 14.32 30.64 11.92
C HIS A 86 15.11 29.58 11.14
N VAL A 87 16.41 29.77 10.90
CA VAL A 87 17.24 28.72 10.28
C VAL A 87 17.42 27.56 11.25
N HIS A 88 17.64 27.84 12.53
CA HIS A 88 17.83 26.83 13.57
C HIS A 88 16.56 25.99 13.80
N GLU A 89 15.39 26.64 13.82
CA GLU A 89 14.07 25.95 13.83
C GLU A 89 13.94 25.02 12.63
N ARG A 90 14.29 25.47 11.42
CA ARG A 90 14.22 24.63 10.21
C ARG A 90 15.20 23.48 10.21
N GLN A 91 16.41 23.68 10.75
CA GLN A 91 17.36 22.58 10.90
C GLN A 91 16.85 21.53 11.88
N HIS A 92 16.18 21.97 12.96
CA HIS A 92 15.52 21.07 13.88
C HIS A 92 14.39 20.28 13.21
N ASP A 93 13.53 20.96 12.43
CA ASP A 93 12.48 20.30 11.64
C ASP A 93 13.05 19.28 10.65
N ILE A 94 14.18 19.61 9.99
CA ILE A 94 14.88 18.70 9.09
C ILE A 94 15.43 17.48 9.83
N ALA A 95 16.00 17.67 11.02
CA ALA A 95 16.51 16.56 11.82
C ALA A 95 15.37 15.61 12.26
N ILE A 96 14.21 16.15 12.65
CA ILE A 96 13.01 15.36 12.96
C ILE A 96 12.53 14.59 11.72
N LEU A 97 12.52 15.23 10.55
CA LEU A 97 12.19 14.55 9.30
C LEU A 97 13.17 13.43 8.97
N GLU A 98 14.47 13.66 9.10
CA GLU A 98 15.49 12.62 8.85
C GLU A 98 15.32 11.43 9.79
N HIS A 99 15.01 11.68 11.06
CA HIS A 99 14.67 10.63 12.02
C HIS A 99 13.43 9.84 11.57
N SER A 100 12.35 10.53 11.22
CA SER A 100 11.10 9.90 10.73
C SER A 100 11.31 9.12 9.43
N VAL A 101 12.18 9.60 8.52
CA VAL A 101 12.57 8.87 7.30
C VAL A 101 13.32 7.59 7.65
N SER A 102 14.24 7.66 8.62
CA SER A 102 15.02 6.51 9.05
C SER A 102 14.14 5.43 9.69
N GLU A 103 13.18 5.83 10.54
CA GLU A 103 12.20 4.92 11.13
C GLU A 103 11.31 4.27 10.08
N LEU A 104 10.83 5.04 9.10
CA LEU A 104 10.02 4.50 8.01
C LEU A 104 10.80 3.55 7.12
N HIS A 105 12.06 3.87 6.82
CA HIS A 105 12.96 2.98 6.09
C HIS A 105 13.15 1.65 6.82
N GLN A 106 13.36 1.70 8.15
CA GLN A 106 13.44 0.49 8.96
C GLN A 106 12.13 -0.31 8.92
N MET A 107 10.98 0.36 9.07
CA MET A 107 9.67 -0.28 8.97
C MET A 107 9.45 -0.92 7.58
N PHE A 108 9.96 -0.30 6.51
CA PHE A 108 9.91 -0.85 5.16
C PHE A 108 10.80 -2.08 4.98
N LEU A 109 12.01 -2.08 5.56
CA LEU A 109 12.89 -3.25 5.57
C LEU A 109 12.26 -4.41 6.34
N ASP A 110 11.66 -4.12 7.50
CA ASP A 110 10.94 -5.11 8.29
C ASP A 110 9.70 -5.64 7.53
N PHE A 111 8.98 -4.76 6.82
CA PHE A 111 7.85 -5.14 5.97
C PHE A 111 8.28 -5.97 4.76
N ALA A 112 9.39 -5.62 4.11
CA ALA A 112 9.94 -6.38 3.00
C ALA A 112 10.35 -7.78 3.46
N PHE A 113 10.99 -7.89 4.63
CA PHE A 113 11.33 -9.15 5.26
C PHE A 113 10.08 -10.00 5.61
N LEU A 114 9.04 -9.39 6.19
CA LEU A 114 7.77 -10.07 6.48
C LEU A 114 7.02 -10.49 5.21
N THR A 115 7.14 -9.72 4.14
CA THR A 115 6.52 -10.02 2.83
C THR A 115 7.28 -11.12 2.09
N GLU A 116 8.61 -11.13 2.17
CA GLU A 116 9.47 -12.17 1.63
C GLU A 116 9.25 -13.51 2.37
N GLN A 117 9.12 -13.47 3.71
CA GLN A 117 8.67 -14.65 4.47
C GLN A 117 7.26 -15.11 4.11
N GLN A 118 6.36 -14.19 3.72
CA GLN A 118 5.02 -14.48 3.19
C GLN A 118 5.03 -14.75 1.67
N GLY A 119 6.18 -15.14 1.08
CA GLY A 119 6.33 -15.58 -0.30
C GLY A 119 5.39 -16.75 -0.64
N THR A 120 4.14 -16.41 -0.91
CA THR A 120 2.96 -17.25 -1.23
C THR A 120 1.71 -16.40 -1.50
N LEU A 121 1.76 -15.08 -1.24
CA LEU A 121 0.61 -14.16 -1.26
C LEU A 121 -0.02 -13.93 -2.65
N LEU A 122 0.81 -13.78 -3.69
CA LEU A 122 0.37 -13.56 -5.09
C LEU A 122 -0.04 -14.89 -5.73
N ASP A 123 0.77 -15.94 -5.54
CA ASP A 123 0.45 -17.32 -5.94
C ASP A 123 -0.90 -17.77 -5.38
N GLN A 124 -1.26 -17.37 -4.16
CA GLN A 124 -2.54 -17.75 -3.57
C GLN A 124 -3.75 -17.01 -4.14
N ILE A 125 -3.63 -15.79 -4.69
CA ILE A 125 -4.75 -15.17 -5.42
C ILE A 125 -4.99 -15.95 -6.71
N GLU A 126 -3.93 -16.18 -7.47
CA GLU A 126 -3.99 -16.92 -8.72
C GLU A 126 -4.46 -18.36 -8.48
N TYR A 127 -3.97 -19.02 -7.43
CA TYR A 127 -4.42 -20.34 -6.99
C TYR A 127 -5.89 -20.36 -6.58
N ASN A 128 -6.37 -19.40 -5.78
CA ASN A 128 -7.78 -19.36 -5.38
C ASN A 128 -8.72 -19.06 -6.55
N VAL A 129 -8.32 -18.18 -7.47
CA VAL A 129 -9.06 -17.89 -8.69
C VAL A 129 -9.05 -19.09 -9.64
N ALA A 130 -7.92 -19.78 -9.78
CA ALA A 130 -7.80 -21.02 -10.55
C ALA A 130 -8.67 -22.13 -9.94
N GLN A 131 -8.63 -22.31 -8.62
CA GLN A 131 -9.44 -23.30 -7.92
C GLN A 131 -10.94 -23.00 -8.06
N ALA A 132 -11.35 -21.74 -7.93
CA ALA A 132 -12.75 -21.35 -8.15
C ALA A 132 -13.19 -21.62 -9.59
N ASN A 133 -12.32 -21.33 -10.58
CA ASN A 133 -12.59 -21.64 -11.98
C ASN A 133 -12.73 -23.16 -12.22
N ASP A 134 -11.89 -23.98 -11.59
CA ASP A 134 -11.95 -25.43 -11.73
C ASP A 134 -13.19 -26.04 -11.07
N VAL A 135 -13.58 -25.54 -9.90
CA VAL A 135 -14.86 -25.93 -9.24
C VAL A 135 -16.07 -25.54 -10.10
N ILE A 136 -16.02 -24.39 -10.79
CA ILE A 136 -17.08 -23.99 -11.72
C ILE A 136 -17.14 -24.93 -12.93
N LYS A 137 -15.99 -25.32 -13.50
CA LYS A 137 -15.95 -26.30 -14.62
C LYS A 137 -16.54 -27.63 -14.19
N GLU A 138 -16.12 -28.16 -13.03
CA GLU A 138 -16.62 -29.42 -12.49
C GLU A 138 -18.12 -29.36 -12.21
N SER A 139 -18.58 -28.28 -11.58
CA SER A 139 -20.01 -28.04 -11.33
C SER A 139 -20.84 -28.00 -12.61
N ASN A 140 -20.33 -27.41 -13.69
CA ASN A 140 -21.01 -27.40 -14.98
C ASN A 140 -21.14 -28.81 -15.58
N LEU A 141 -20.14 -29.68 -15.42
CA LEU A 141 -20.21 -31.07 -15.86
C LEU A 141 -21.28 -31.84 -15.08
N ILE A 142 -21.29 -31.69 -13.76
CA ILE A 142 -22.27 -32.34 -12.87
C ILE A 142 -23.70 -31.87 -13.21
N ILE A 143 -23.90 -30.57 -13.45
CA ILE A 143 -25.20 -30.02 -13.85
C ILE A 143 -25.64 -30.60 -15.21
N HIS A 144 -24.73 -30.72 -16.16
CA HIS A 144 -25.03 -31.30 -17.46
C HIS A 144 -25.44 -32.77 -17.37
N GLU A 145 -24.69 -33.57 -16.59
CA GLU A 145 -25.00 -34.97 -16.36
C GLU A 145 -26.34 -35.13 -15.61
N ALA A 146 -26.59 -34.31 -14.60
CA ALA A 146 -27.85 -34.28 -13.86
C ALA A 146 -29.05 -33.97 -14.78
N PHE A 147 -28.90 -33.04 -15.73
CA PHE A 147 -29.94 -32.74 -16.71
C PHE A 147 -30.22 -33.94 -17.62
N TRP A 148 -29.19 -34.64 -18.06
CA TRP A 148 -29.33 -35.83 -18.91
C TRP A 148 -30.03 -36.99 -18.17
N LEU A 149 -29.60 -37.26 -16.93
CA LEU A 149 -30.22 -38.26 -16.05
C LEU A 149 -31.68 -37.90 -15.75
N GLN A 150 -31.97 -36.64 -15.43
CA GLN A 150 -33.33 -36.16 -15.18
C GLN A 150 -34.25 -36.40 -16.40
N LYS A 151 -33.74 -36.20 -17.62
CA LYS A 151 -34.49 -36.46 -18.86
C LYS A 151 -34.82 -37.95 -19.04
N LEU A 152 -33.89 -38.84 -18.69
CA LEU A 152 -34.14 -40.28 -18.73
C LEU A 152 -35.15 -40.74 -17.68
N ILE A 153 -35.01 -40.25 -16.45
CA ILE A 153 -35.91 -40.58 -15.34
C ILE A 153 -37.34 -40.14 -15.66
N ARG A 154 -37.53 -38.92 -16.20
CA ARG A 154 -38.85 -38.43 -16.63
C ARG A 154 -39.52 -39.36 -17.64
N LYS A 155 -38.78 -39.87 -18.61
CA LYS A 155 -39.32 -40.86 -19.57
C LYS A 155 -39.75 -42.14 -18.87
N LYS A 156 -38.92 -42.68 -17.95
CA LYS A 156 -39.24 -43.90 -17.20
C LYS A 156 -40.45 -43.70 -16.26
N GLN A 157 -40.56 -42.54 -15.62
CA GLN A 157 -41.71 -42.20 -14.77
C GLN A 157 -43.02 -42.17 -15.57
N CYS A 158 -43.04 -41.63 -16.79
CA CYS A 158 -44.23 -41.67 -17.65
C CYS A 158 -44.67 -43.11 -17.96
N TRP A 159 -43.72 -44.01 -18.23
CA TRP A 159 -44.02 -45.43 -18.46
C TRP A 159 -44.58 -46.11 -17.20
N VAL A 160 -43.99 -45.85 -16.03
CA VAL A 160 -44.49 -46.40 -14.75
C VAL A 160 -45.91 -45.90 -14.47
N VAL A 161 -46.16 -44.59 -14.62
CA VAL A 161 -47.50 -44.00 -14.42
C VAL A 161 -48.53 -44.60 -15.39
N ALA A 162 -48.17 -44.79 -16.66
CA ALA A 162 -49.06 -45.40 -17.66
C ALA A 162 -49.42 -46.85 -17.30
N ILE A 163 -48.45 -47.67 -16.87
CA ILE A 163 -48.69 -49.06 -16.44
C ILE A 163 -49.61 -49.10 -15.22
N VAL A 164 -49.36 -48.26 -14.21
CA VAL A 164 -50.20 -48.19 -13.00
C VAL A 164 -51.64 -47.80 -13.34
N ALA A 165 -51.83 -46.85 -14.26
CA ALA A 165 -53.17 -46.45 -14.71
C ALA A 165 -53.92 -47.59 -15.42
N ILE A 166 -53.26 -48.34 -16.29
CA ILE A 166 -53.86 -49.50 -16.98
C ILE A 166 -54.29 -50.56 -15.97
N VAL A 167 -53.43 -50.89 -15.01
CA VAL A 167 -53.75 -51.88 -13.96
C VAL A 167 -54.96 -51.44 -13.14
N ALA A 168 -55.03 -50.17 -12.74
CA ALA A 168 -56.17 -49.64 -11.99
C ALA A 168 -57.50 -49.74 -12.77
N ILE A 169 -57.48 -49.48 -14.09
CA ILE A 169 -58.67 -49.63 -14.95
C ILE A 169 -59.13 -51.08 -15.01
N ILE A 170 -58.21 -52.05 -15.15
CA ILE A 170 -58.55 -53.48 -15.18
C ILE A 170 -59.19 -53.92 -13.86
N PHE A 171 -58.64 -53.50 -12.72
CA PHE A 171 -59.21 -53.80 -11.42
C PHE A 171 -60.62 -53.23 -11.26
N LEU A 172 -60.86 -51.99 -11.71
CA LEU A 172 -62.18 -51.37 -11.72
C LEU A 172 -63.19 -52.17 -12.56
N LEU A 173 -62.79 -52.62 -13.76
CA LEU A 173 -63.65 -53.42 -14.63
C LEU A 173 -63.96 -54.82 -14.08
N LEU A 174 -63.06 -55.42 -13.30
CA LEU A 174 -63.30 -56.71 -12.65
C LEU A 174 -64.20 -56.61 -11.41
N LEU A 175 -64.22 -55.44 -10.76
CA LEU A 175 -65.05 -55.17 -9.58
C LEU A 175 -66.49 -54.75 -9.93
N LEU A 176 -66.72 -54.29 -11.16
CA LEU A 176 -68.00 -53.81 -11.67
C LEU A 176 -68.77 -54.93 -12.39
#